data_AF-A0A109JTB8-F1
#
_entry.id   AF-A0A109JTB8-F1
#
_cell.length_a   1.000
_cell.length_b   1.000
_cell.length_c   1.000
_cell.angle_alpha   90.00
_cell.angle_beta   90.00
_cell.angle_gamma   90.00
#
_symmetry.space_group_name_H-M   'P 1'
#
loop_
_entity.id
_entity.type
_entity.pdbx_description
1 polymer ?
#
loop_
_entity_poly.entity_id
_entity_poly.type
_entity_poly.pdbx_seq_one_letter_code
_entity_poly.pdbx_strand_id
1 'polypeptide(L)'
;MYTEYDARHLEKELCIRNLIKTNEAKAFFTAWAADEERHTDGFIQIMELVAGGSETDLRERLDARSHDFSAISEFLKDEFSLIVMIAFDEMCTCRAYAAEREFYAGLGNSRFLRWLREVIADEAVHSMNAVNVIRSRYCDRVSEVGAILESLISGMTDDTSYTGTFVLDYFGTAYTKELLANCRTTILRNVAKPLTPAEQDGSNRRAN
;
A
#
# COMPACT_ATOMS: atom_id res chain seq x y z
N MET A 1 -10.84 -11.12 -1.24
CA MET A 1 -10.84 -9.97 -2.17
C MET A 1 -9.41 -9.79 -2.63
N TYR A 2 -9.18 -9.34 -3.86
CA TYR A 2 -7.86 -9.41 -4.52
C TYR A 2 -7.45 -7.99 -4.91
N THR A 3 -6.86 -7.26 -3.99
CA THR A 3 -6.73 -5.80 -4.06
C THR A 3 -5.40 -5.37 -4.67
N GLU A 4 -4.38 -6.22 -4.55
CA GLU A 4 -3.08 -6.11 -5.22
C GLU A 4 -3.25 -5.97 -6.74
N TYR A 5 -4.24 -6.69 -7.31
CA TYR A 5 -4.58 -6.56 -8.73
C TYR A 5 -4.91 -5.12 -9.10
N ASP A 6 -5.57 -4.40 -8.19
CA ASP A 6 -6.09 -3.06 -8.48
C ASP A 6 -4.99 -1.98 -8.42
N ALA A 7 -3.75 -2.33 -8.03
CA ALA A 7 -2.59 -1.43 -8.06
C ALA A 7 -2.37 -0.81 -9.45
N ARG A 8 -2.59 -1.60 -10.51
CA ARG A 8 -2.53 -1.16 -11.92
C ARG A 8 -3.53 -0.05 -12.24
N HIS A 9 -4.69 -0.09 -11.60
CA HIS A 9 -5.76 0.89 -11.81
C HIS A 9 -5.45 2.17 -11.07
N LEU A 10 -4.89 2.08 -9.86
CA LEU A 10 -4.33 3.23 -9.17
C LEU A 10 -3.20 3.85 -9.99
N GLU A 11 -2.22 3.09 -10.47
CA GLU A 11 -1.11 3.60 -11.30
C GLU A 11 -1.63 4.38 -12.53
N LYS A 12 -2.63 3.80 -13.22
CA LYS A 12 -3.29 4.46 -14.35
C LYS A 12 -3.95 5.78 -13.96
N GLU A 13 -4.66 5.81 -12.83
CA GLU A 13 -5.30 7.03 -12.31
C GLU A 13 -4.26 8.11 -11.96
N LEU A 14 -3.15 7.72 -11.34
CA LEU A 14 -2.03 8.60 -11.03
C LEU A 14 -1.43 9.22 -12.30
N CYS A 15 -1.32 8.43 -13.37
CA CYS A 15 -0.87 8.90 -14.68
C CYS A 15 -1.87 9.87 -15.31
N ILE A 16 -3.17 9.57 -15.29
CA ILE A 16 -4.24 10.44 -15.84
C ILE A 16 -4.25 11.80 -15.13
N ARG A 17 -4.10 11.79 -13.80
CA ARG A 17 -4.03 13.02 -12.98
C ARG A 17 -2.69 13.74 -13.11
N ASN A 18 -1.69 13.10 -13.72
CA ASN A 18 -0.32 13.59 -13.75
C ASN A 18 0.17 13.91 -12.32
N LEU A 19 -0.11 13.03 -11.37
CA LEU A 19 0.04 13.33 -9.94
C LEU A 19 1.49 13.19 -9.45
N ILE A 20 2.26 12.29 -10.06
CA ILE A 20 3.66 12.03 -9.71
C ILE A 20 4.57 13.02 -10.44
N LYS A 21 5.21 13.90 -9.69
CA LYS A 21 6.04 15.03 -10.18
C LYS A 21 7.52 14.84 -9.88
N THR A 22 7.86 14.22 -8.77
CA THR A 22 9.25 14.09 -8.30
C THR A 22 9.90 12.80 -8.80
N ASN A 23 11.22 12.84 -8.98
CA ASN A 23 11.98 11.66 -9.42
C ASN A 23 11.96 10.54 -8.38
N GLU A 24 11.93 10.89 -7.09
CA GLU A 24 11.92 9.95 -5.96
C GLU A 24 10.57 9.26 -5.87
N ALA A 25 9.46 9.99 -5.99
CA ALA A 25 8.14 9.40 -6.05
C ALA A 25 7.99 8.52 -7.30
N LYS A 26 8.49 8.97 -8.47
CA LYS A 26 8.49 8.15 -9.69
C LYS A 26 9.26 6.84 -9.51
N ALA A 27 10.46 6.91 -8.93
CA ALA A 27 11.28 5.72 -8.66
C ALA A 27 10.58 4.78 -7.66
N PHE A 28 9.96 5.34 -6.62
CA PHE A 28 9.16 4.59 -5.66
C PHE A 28 7.99 3.87 -6.34
N PHE A 29 7.10 4.59 -7.03
CA PHE A 29 5.92 4.00 -7.67
C PHE A 29 6.26 3.01 -8.77
N THR A 30 7.38 3.19 -9.48
CA THR A 30 7.85 2.23 -10.49
C THR A 30 8.24 0.89 -9.85
N ALA A 31 8.96 0.93 -8.73
CA ALA A 31 9.35 -0.29 -8.01
C ALA A 31 8.14 -0.94 -7.34
N TRP A 32 7.35 -0.14 -6.61
CA TRP A 32 6.12 -0.56 -5.96
C TRP A 32 5.16 -1.26 -6.92
N ALA A 33 4.83 -0.67 -8.08
CA ALA A 33 3.90 -1.28 -9.03
C ALA A 33 4.42 -2.62 -9.57
N ALA A 34 5.73 -2.75 -9.77
CA ALA A 34 6.34 -4.01 -10.19
C ALA A 34 6.26 -5.10 -9.11
N ASP A 35 6.24 -4.71 -7.84
CA ASP A 35 6.13 -5.60 -6.69
C ASP A 35 4.66 -6.04 -6.53
N GLU A 36 3.70 -5.11 -6.66
CA GLU A 36 2.26 -5.43 -6.62
C GLU A 36 1.79 -6.37 -7.73
N GLU A 37 2.35 -6.26 -8.94
CA GLU A 37 2.09 -7.22 -10.02
C GLU A 37 2.57 -8.63 -9.64
N ARG A 38 3.70 -8.74 -8.92
CA ARG A 38 4.18 -10.06 -8.44
C ARG A 38 3.34 -10.57 -7.28
N HIS A 39 2.87 -9.71 -6.38
CA HIS A 39 1.95 -10.08 -5.32
C HIS A 39 0.64 -10.64 -5.90
N THR A 40 0.09 -9.94 -6.89
CA THR A 40 -1.07 -10.35 -7.67
C THR A 40 -0.90 -11.75 -8.28
N ASP A 41 0.20 -11.98 -9.00
CA ASP A 41 0.48 -13.26 -9.62
C ASP A 41 0.61 -14.40 -8.59
N GLY A 42 1.26 -14.12 -7.46
CA GLY A 42 1.36 -15.05 -6.34
C GLY A 42 -0.01 -15.42 -5.78
N PHE A 43 -0.88 -14.43 -5.54
CA PHE A 43 -2.24 -14.65 -5.08
C PHE A 43 -3.08 -15.50 -6.03
N ILE A 44 -3.04 -15.21 -7.33
CA ILE A 44 -3.79 -15.98 -8.34
C ILE A 44 -3.37 -17.45 -8.29
N GLN A 45 -2.08 -17.74 -8.19
CA GLN A 45 -1.58 -19.11 -8.06
C GLN A 45 -2.07 -19.79 -6.77
N ILE A 46 -2.09 -19.06 -5.64
CA ILE A 46 -2.63 -19.58 -4.38
C ILE A 46 -4.10 -19.96 -4.55
N MET A 47 -4.89 -19.08 -5.17
CA MET A 47 -6.32 -19.29 -5.38
C MET A 47 -6.60 -20.46 -6.31
N GLU A 48 -5.89 -20.57 -7.43
CA GLU A 48 -6.01 -21.71 -8.34
C GLU A 48 -5.72 -23.04 -7.63
N LEU A 49 -4.72 -23.06 -6.75
CA LEU A 49 -4.36 -24.24 -5.97
C LEU A 49 -5.41 -24.59 -4.91
N VAL A 50 -5.91 -23.60 -4.16
CA VAL A 50 -6.91 -23.80 -3.09
C VAL A 50 -8.28 -24.16 -3.66
N ALA A 51 -8.67 -23.54 -4.78
CA ALA A 51 -9.94 -23.77 -5.46
C ALA A 51 -9.93 -25.01 -6.38
N GLY A 52 -8.79 -25.71 -6.50
CA GLY A 52 -8.67 -26.88 -7.38
C GLY A 52 -8.94 -26.55 -8.86
N GLY A 53 -8.57 -25.34 -9.30
CA GLY A 53 -8.78 -24.87 -10.67
C GLY A 53 -10.21 -24.39 -11.00
N SER A 54 -11.12 -24.27 -10.02
CA SER A 54 -12.48 -23.79 -10.27
C SER A 54 -12.60 -22.27 -10.49
N GLU A 55 -11.49 -21.54 -10.38
CA GLU A 55 -11.36 -20.09 -10.57
C GLU A 55 -10.79 -19.76 -11.97
N THR A 56 -11.11 -20.56 -12.99
CA THR A 56 -10.58 -20.45 -14.37
C THR A 56 -10.72 -19.06 -14.99
N ASP A 57 -11.68 -18.26 -14.52
CA ASP A 57 -12.00 -16.93 -15.05
C ASP A 57 -11.62 -15.81 -14.05
N LEU A 58 -10.80 -16.11 -13.04
CA LEU A 58 -10.44 -15.14 -11.99
C LEU A 58 -9.87 -13.86 -12.60
N ARG A 59 -8.93 -13.97 -13.55
CA ARG A 59 -8.37 -12.80 -14.24
C ARG A 59 -9.42 -12.01 -15.01
N GLU A 60 -10.32 -12.68 -15.73
CA GLU A 60 -11.40 -11.99 -16.46
C GLU A 60 -12.35 -11.24 -15.51
N ARG A 61 -12.65 -11.84 -14.35
CA ARG A 61 -13.45 -11.19 -13.30
C ARG A 61 -12.73 -9.99 -12.68
N LEU A 62 -11.41 -10.06 -12.53
CA LEU A 62 -10.58 -8.95 -12.07
C LEU A 62 -10.58 -7.82 -13.11
N ASP A 63 -10.38 -8.15 -14.38
CA ASP A 63 -10.41 -7.19 -15.50
C ASP A 63 -11.76 -6.49 -15.66
N ALA A 64 -12.86 -7.19 -15.34
CA ALA A 64 -14.21 -6.65 -15.44
C ALA A 64 -14.62 -5.75 -14.27
N ARG A 65 -13.77 -5.59 -13.23
CA ARG A 65 -14.11 -4.75 -12.08
C ARG A 65 -14.28 -3.29 -12.47
N SER A 66 -15.22 -2.62 -11.81
CA SER A 66 -15.33 -1.17 -11.84
C SER A 66 -14.40 -0.55 -10.80
N HIS A 67 -13.81 0.59 -11.16
CA HIS A 67 -12.88 1.32 -10.30
C HIS A 67 -13.47 2.71 -10.04
N ASP A 68 -13.66 3.07 -8.77
CA ASP A 68 -14.09 4.41 -8.36
C ASP A 68 -13.18 4.96 -7.27
N PHE A 69 -12.46 6.03 -7.62
CA PHE A 69 -11.51 6.73 -6.74
C PHE A 69 -12.15 7.91 -6.00
N SER A 70 -13.47 8.10 -6.09
CA SER A 70 -14.19 9.22 -5.45
C SER A 70 -13.94 9.28 -3.94
N ALA A 71 -13.97 8.12 -3.27
CA ALA A 71 -13.76 7.97 -1.82
C ALA A 71 -12.37 8.42 -1.36
N ILE A 72 -11.36 8.33 -2.24
CA ILE A 72 -9.97 8.72 -1.91
C ILE A 72 -9.54 10.01 -2.60
N SER A 73 -10.48 10.73 -3.23
CA SER A 73 -10.18 11.91 -4.05
C SER A 73 -9.43 13.01 -3.27
N GLU A 74 -9.68 13.15 -1.97
CA GLU A 74 -8.95 14.09 -1.09
C GLU A 74 -7.46 13.75 -0.99
N PHE A 75 -7.10 12.46 -1.04
CA PHE A 75 -5.71 12.00 -0.97
C PHE A 75 -5.03 12.02 -2.35
N LEU A 76 -5.83 12.07 -3.43
CA LEU A 76 -5.35 12.21 -4.81
C LEU A 76 -5.25 13.68 -5.28
N LYS A 77 -5.28 14.65 -4.35
CA LYS A 77 -5.20 16.09 -4.65
C LYS A 77 -3.77 16.57 -4.94
N ASP A 78 -2.78 15.95 -4.30
CA ASP A 78 -1.36 16.25 -4.48
C ASP A 78 -0.49 15.01 -4.19
N GLU A 79 0.74 15.03 -4.70
CA GLU A 79 1.71 13.94 -4.59
C GLU A 79 2.04 13.57 -3.14
N PHE A 80 2.11 14.56 -2.25
CA PHE A 80 2.42 14.34 -0.84
C PHE A 80 1.29 13.60 -0.11
N SER A 81 0.05 14.04 -0.32
CA SER A 81 -1.15 13.43 0.28
C SER A 81 -1.28 11.96 -0.14
N LEU A 82 -0.99 11.68 -1.41
CA LEU A 82 -0.93 10.32 -1.94
C LEU A 82 0.15 9.48 -1.25
N ILE A 83 1.38 9.97 -1.15
CA ILE A 83 2.48 9.20 -0.55
C ILE A 83 2.23 8.95 0.93
N VAL A 84 1.59 9.88 1.65
CA VAL A 84 1.17 9.67 3.05
C VAL A 84 0.13 8.56 3.15
N MET A 85 -0.86 8.55 2.26
CA MET A 85 -1.87 7.48 2.21
C MET A 85 -1.21 6.12 1.93
N ILE A 86 -0.37 6.02 0.90
CA ILE A 86 0.36 4.79 0.55
C ILE A 86 1.24 4.33 1.73
N ALA A 87 2.03 5.21 2.33
CA ALA A 87 2.89 4.84 3.47
C ALA A 87 2.11 4.17 4.61
N PHE A 88 0.90 4.69 4.89
CA PHE A 88 0.02 4.16 5.92
C PHE A 88 -0.65 2.85 5.50
N ASP A 89 -1.18 2.79 4.28
CA ASP A 89 -1.86 1.63 3.73
C ASP A 89 -0.94 0.40 3.72
N GLU A 90 0.26 0.54 3.18
CA GLU A 90 1.31 -0.48 3.16
C GLU A 90 1.68 -0.98 4.57
N MET A 91 1.73 -0.08 5.56
CA MET A 91 1.99 -0.47 6.95
C MET A 91 0.82 -1.26 7.55
N CYS A 92 -0.42 -0.92 7.19
CA CYS A 92 -1.61 -1.66 7.60
C CYS A 92 -1.61 -3.05 6.98
N THR A 93 -1.40 -3.16 5.67
CA THR A 93 -1.32 -4.42 4.92
C THR A 93 -0.22 -5.33 5.45
N CYS A 94 0.99 -4.79 5.67
CA CYS A 94 2.11 -5.50 6.30
C CYS A 94 1.72 -6.16 7.63
N ARG A 95 1.00 -5.41 8.49
CA ARG A 95 0.58 -5.90 9.81
C ARG A 95 -0.61 -6.84 9.76
N ALA A 96 -1.55 -6.61 8.83
CA ALA A 96 -2.66 -7.52 8.62
C ALA A 96 -2.15 -8.89 8.17
N TYR A 97 -1.26 -8.94 7.18
CA TYR A 97 -0.62 -10.18 6.75
C TYR A 97 0.13 -10.89 7.88
N ALA A 98 0.85 -10.14 8.72
CA ALA A 98 1.53 -10.70 9.87
C ALA A 98 0.55 -11.32 10.90
N ALA A 99 -0.61 -10.69 11.11
CA ALA A 99 -1.65 -11.17 12.01
C ALA A 99 -2.37 -12.42 11.46
N GLU A 100 -2.46 -12.56 10.14
CA GLU A 100 -3.14 -13.69 9.48
C GLU A 100 -2.25 -14.92 9.26
N ARG A 101 -1.03 -14.93 9.81
CA ARG A 101 -0.08 -16.04 9.64
C ARG A 101 -0.68 -17.42 9.93
N GLU A 102 -1.55 -17.53 10.92
CA GLU A 102 -2.20 -18.81 11.28
C GLU A 102 -3.17 -19.30 10.20
N PHE A 103 -3.89 -18.39 9.53
CA PHE A 103 -4.76 -18.70 8.40
C PHE A 103 -3.95 -19.33 7.27
N TYR A 104 -2.86 -18.67 6.85
CA TYR A 104 -1.98 -19.19 5.79
C TYR A 104 -1.26 -20.48 6.19
N ALA A 105 -0.94 -20.67 7.47
CA ALA A 105 -0.39 -21.94 7.97
C ALA A 105 -1.41 -23.08 7.85
N GLY A 106 -2.70 -22.79 8.12
CA GLY A 106 -3.80 -23.73 8.03
C GLY A 106 -4.07 -24.28 6.62
N LEU A 107 -3.62 -23.58 5.57
CA LEU A 107 -3.71 -24.03 4.19
C LEU A 107 -2.78 -25.23 3.86
N GLY A 108 -1.90 -25.63 4.77
CA GLY A 108 -1.15 -26.89 4.68
C GLY A 108 -0.03 -26.94 3.62
N ASN A 109 0.30 -25.80 2.99
CA ASN A 109 1.35 -25.72 1.98
C ASN A 109 2.43 -24.70 2.38
N SER A 110 3.67 -25.17 2.56
CA SER A 110 4.81 -24.33 2.97
C SER A 110 5.16 -23.23 1.98
N ARG A 111 4.72 -23.33 0.71
CA ARG A 111 4.89 -22.28 -0.30
C ARG A 111 4.07 -21.04 0.06
N PHE A 112 2.90 -21.20 0.66
CA PHE A 112 2.05 -20.06 1.08
C PHE A 112 2.68 -19.29 2.23
N LEU A 113 3.26 -20.00 3.21
CA LEU A 113 4.02 -19.36 4.29
C LEU A 113 5.32 -18.70 3.82
N ARG A 114 5.90 -19.17 2.71
CA ARG A 114 7.04 -18.49 2.09
C ARG A 114 6.58 -17.21 1.40
N TRP A 115 5.59 -17.31 0.52
CA TRP A 115 5.00 -16.16 -0.18
C TRP A 115 4.53 -15.08 0.81
N LEU A 116 3.82 -15.46 1.88
CA LEU A 116 3.38 -14.52 2.91
C LEU A 116 4.55 -13.76 3.56
N ARG A 117 5.68 -14.43 3.82
CA ARG A 117 6.87 -13.78 4.39
C ARG A 117 7.53 -12.82 3.40
N GLU A 118 7.50 -13.15 2.12
CA GLU A 118 8.04 -12.32 1.05
C GLU A 118 7.16 -11.06 0.92
N VAL A 119 5.83 -11.20 0.83
CA VAL A 119 4.89 -10.07 0.78
C VAL A 119 4.99 -9.17 2.02
N ILE A 120 5.00 -9.73 3.23
CA ILE A 120 5.17 -8.93 4.46
C ILE A 120 6.45 -8.09 4.43
N ALA A 121 7.54 -8.65 3.87
CA ALA A 121 8.81 -7.94 3.74
C ALA A 121 8.71 -6.82 2.70
N ASP A 122 8.06 -7.08 1.57
CA ASP A 122 7.86 -6.10 0.49
C ASP A 122 6.97 -4.94 0.98
N GLU A 123 5.85 -5.20 1.67
CA GLU A 123 4.99 -4.12 2.20
C GLU A 123 5.69 -3.28 3.28
N ALA A 124 6.54 -3.90 4.09
CA ALA A 124 7.38 -3.17 5.03
C ALA A 124 8.36 -2.23 4.31
N VAL A 125 8.93 -2.69 3.20
CA VAL A 125 9.82 -1.90 2.33
C VAL A 125 9.04 -0.79 1.63
N HIS A 126 7.85 -1.07 1.10
CA HIS A 126 6.97 -0.08 0.46
C HIS A 126 6.64 1.07 1.43
N SER A 127 6.14 0.75 2.62
CA SER A 127 5.82 1.74 3.64
C SER A 127 7.04 2.59 4.02
N MET A 128 8.19 1.95 4.24
CA MET A 128 9.41 2.68 4.62
C MET A 128 10.00 3.51 3.48
N ASN A 129 9.90 3.05 2.23
CA ASN A 129 10.31 3.83 1.07
C ASN A 129 9.43 5.07 0.89
N ALA A 130 8.11 4.93 1.04
CA ALA A 130 7.18 6.06 1.02
C ALA A 130 7.51 7.08 2.14
N VAL A 131 7.79 6.60 3.36
CA VAL A 131 8.29 7.45 4.47
C VAL A 131 9.59 8.16 4.11
N ASN A 132 10.52 7.51 3.42
CA ASN A 132 11.78 8.11 3.01
C ASN A 132 11.57 9.18 1.92
N VAL A 133 10.61 8.99 1.01
CA VAL A 133 10.21 10.04 0.07
C VAL A 133 9.62 11.24 0.84
N ILE A 134 8.73 11.00 1.82
CA ILE A 134 8.18 12.05 2.69
C ILE A 134 9.30 12.85 3.36
N ARG A 135 10.24 12.17 4.04
CA ARG A 135 11.34 12.79 4.79
C ARG A 135 12.29 13.58 3.88
N SER A 136 12.54 13.10 2.67
CA SER A 136 13.53 13.71 1.76
C SER A 136 12.96 14.84 0.90
N ARG A 137 11.67 14.78 0.54
CA ARG A 137 11.05 15.72 -0.40
C ARG A 137 10.02 16.67 0.21
N TYR A 138 9.38 16.28 1.30
CA TYR A 138 8.30 17.03 1.93
C TYR A 138 8.57 17.25 3.42
N CYS A 139 9.84 17.46 3.78
CA CYS A 139 10.26 17.66 5.17
C CYS A 139 9.57 18.87 5.82
N ASP A 140 9.26 19.89 5.03
CA ASP A 140 8.51 21.10 5.41
C ASP A 140 7.02 20.83 5.67
N ARG A 141 6.47 19.76 5.10
CA ARG A 141 5.06 19.36 5.25
C ARG A 141 4.84 18.23 6.25
N VAL A 142 5.90 17.74 6.93
CA VAL A 142 5.79 16.62 7.90
C VAL A 142 4.74 16.87 8.99
N SER A 143 4.52 18.12 9.39
CA SER A 143 3.48 18.48 10.37
C SER A 143 2.05 18.19 9.88
N GLU A 144 1.81 18.11 8.58
CA GLU A 144 0.49 17.82 7.99
C GLU A 144 0.13 16.33 8.04
N VAL A 145 1.13 15.44 8.16
CA VAL A 145 0.94 13.98 8.09
C VAL A 145 -0.10 13.49 9.09
N GLY A 146 -0.07 14.00 10.33
CA GLY A 146 -1.03 13.61 11.37
C GLY A 146 -2.48 13.86 10.99
N ALA A 147 -2.76 15.04 10.43
CA ALA A 147 -4.10 15.43 10.01
C ALA A 147 -4.57 14.62 8.80
N ILE A 148 -3.68 14.33 7.84
CA ILE A 148 -4.01 13.49 6.68
C ILE A 148 -4.38 12.07 7.15
N LEU A 149 -3.60 11.48 8.06
CA LEU A 149 -3.88 10.14 8.59
C LEU A 149 -5.16 10.11 9.45
N GLU A 150 -5.46 11.17 10.18
CA GLU A 150 -6.73 11.30 10.90
C GLU A 150 -7.92 11.40 9.96
N SER A 151 -7.82 12.19 8.88
CA SER A 151 -8.84 12.27 7.84
C SER A 151 -9.07 10.89 7.19
N LEU A 152 -7.97 10.21 6.84
CA LEU A 152 -8.00 8.86 6.26
C LEU A 152 -8.76 7.88 7.17
N ILE A 153 -8.33 7.76 8.43
CA ILE A 153 -8.94 6.83 9.40
C ILE A 153 -10.39 7.19 9.71
N SER A 154 -10.72 8.47 9.78
CA SER A 154 -12.10 8.92 10.06
C SER A 154 -13.04 8.69 8.88
N GLY A 155 -12.51 8.70 7.65
CA GLY A 155 -13.24 8.40 6.43
C GLY A 155 -13.58 6.92 6.25
N MET A 156 -12.92 6.03 7.02
CA MET A 156 -13.23 4.60 7.04
C MET A 156 -14.52 4.38 7.84
N THR A 157 -15.63 4.18 7.14
CA THR A 157 -16.90 3.77 7.76
C THR A 157 -16.98 2.24 7.80
N ASP A 158 -17.71 1.68 8.78
CA ASP A 158 -17.92 0.23 8.88
C ASP A 158 -18.67 -0.38 7.66
N ASP A 159 -19.11 0.44 6.71
CA ASP A 159 -20.04 0.09 5.61
C ASP A 159 -19.59 0.60 4.22
N THR A 160 -18.32 0.99 4.06
CA THR A 160 -17.81 1.39 2.73
C THR A 160 -17.47 0.14 1.91
N SER A 161 -18.27 -0.11 0.86
CA SER A 161 -17.95 -1.13 -0.14
C SER A 161 -16.64 -0.79 -0.86
N TYR A 162 -15.72 -1.75 -0.95
CA TYR A 162 -14.49 -1.58 -1.74
C TYR A 162 -14.80 -1.25 -3.20
N THR A 163 -14.13 -0.25 -3.74
CA THR A 163 -14.35 0.25 -5.12
C THR A 163 -13.15 0.06 -6.05
N GLY A 164 -12.28 -0.92 -5.76
CA GLY A 164 -11.15 -1.24 -6.64
C GLY A 164 -10.03 -0.19 -6.60
N THR A 165 -9.77 0.37 -5.43
CA THR A 165 -8.81 1.48 -5.27
C THR A 165 -7.37 1.02 -4.99
N PHE A 166 -7.13 -0.29 -4.87
CA PHE A 166 -5.96 -0.90 -4.22
C PHE A 166 -5.91 -0.59 -2.72
N VAL A 167 -5.88 0.70 -2.37
CA VAL A 167 -5.84 1.18 -0.99
C VAL A 167 -7.17 1.03 -0.27
N LEU A 168 -7.11 1.12 1.07
CA LEU A 168 -8.26 1.12 1.96
C LEU A 168 -9.10 -0.15 1.89
N ASP A 169 -8.43 -1.26 1.61
CA ASP A 169 -9.04 -2.57 1.53
C ASP A 169 -9.11 -3.29 2.90
N TYR A 170 -9.51 -2.56 3.93
CA TYR A 170 -9.41 -3.01 5.31
C TYR A 170 -10.56 -3.96 5.69
N PHE A 171 -10.53 -5.15 5.10
CA PHE A 171 -11.52 -6.20 5.28
C PHE A 171 -10.99 -7.33 6.16
N GLY A 172 -11.89 -7.93 6.93
CA GLY A 172 -11.56 -9.04 7.81
C GLY A 172 -11.21 -8.60 9.22
N THR A 173 -10.92 -9.60 10.07
CA THR A 173 -10.78 -9.39 11.52
C THR A 173 -9.42 -8.84 11.92
N ALA A 174 -8.44 -8.85 11.01
CA ALA A 174 -7.10 -8.33 11.27
C ALA A 174 -7.08 -6.80 11.40
N TYR A 175 -7.88 -6.08 10.60
CA TYR A 175 -7.93 -4.62 10.57
C TYR A 175 -8.74 -4.02 11.75
N THR A 176 -8.17 -4.12 12.95
CA THR A 176 -8.77 -3.53 14.14
C THR A 176 -8.46 -2.03 14.26
N LYS A 177 -9.29 -1.29 15.01
CA LYS A 177 -9.01 0.12 15.37
C LYS A 177 -7.65 0.28 16.05
N GLU A 178 -7.23 -0.72 16.83
CA GLU A 178 -5.92 -0.73 17.47
C GLU A 178 -4.78 -0.89 16.45
N LEU A 179 -4.92 -1.78 15.47
CA LEU A 179 -3.94 -1.93 14.39
C LEU A 179 -3.76 -0.61 13.63
N LEU A 180 -4.86 0.03 13.22
CA LEU A 180 -4.84 1.31 12.50
C LEU A 180 -4.17 2.42 13.33
N ALA A 181 -4.50 2.53 14.62
CA ALA A 181 -3.89 3.49 15.53
C ALA A 181 -2.38 3.25 15.72
N ASN A 182 -1.98 1.97 15.78
CA ASN A 182 -0.58 1.59 15.88
C ASN A 182 0.18 1.88 14.57
N CYS A 183 -0.44 1.70 13.40
CA CYS A 183 0.13 2.05 12.10
C CYS A 183 0.35 3.56 12.01
N ARG A 184 -0.67 4.36 12.35
CA ARG A 184 -0.57 5.83 12.39
C ARG A 184 0.58 6.29 13.27
N THR A 185 0.67 5.75 14.49
CA THR A 185 1.75 6.07 15.43
C THR A 185 3.13 5.73 14.87
N THR A 186 3.22 4.62 14.11
CA THR A 186 4.47 4.17 13.50
C THR A 186 4.90 5.09 12.35
N ILE A 187 3.98 5.47 11.47
CA ILE A 187 4.24 6.43 10.39
C ILE A 187 4.69 7.77 10.97
N LEU A 188 3.93 8.33 11.93
CA LEU A 188 4.28 9.59 12.59
C LEU A 188 5.67 9.57 13.21
N ARG A 189 6.02 8.47 13.90
CA ARG A 189 7.34 8.29 14.47
C ARG A 189 8.42 8.25 13.39
N ASN A 190 8.19 7.55 12.29
CA ASN A 190 9.20 7.36 11.26
C ASN A 190 9.41 8.62 10.42
N VAL A 191 8.35 9.37 10.05
CA VAL A 191 8.50 10.63 9.30
C VAL A 191 9.19 11.72 10.13
N ALA A 192 9.07 11.68 11.46
CA ALA A 192 9.74 12.60 12.36
C ALA A 192 11.23 12.29 12.58
N LYS A 193 11.73 11.15 12.10
CA LYS A 193 13.16 10.81 12.25
C LYS A 193 14.01 11.71 11.35
N PRO A 194 15.09 12.31 11.88
CA PRO A 194 16.02 13.07 11.05
C PRO A 194 16.62 12.15 9.98
N LEU A 195 16.87 12.70 8.79
CA LEU A 195 17.63 12.02 7.75
C LEU A 195 19.03 11.70 8.26
N THR A 196 19.48 10.47 8.04
CA THR A 196 20.87 10.07 8.28
C THR A 196 21.80 10.76 7.27
N PRO A 197 23.10 10.91 7.58
CA PRO A 197 24.05 11.54 6.65
C PRO A 197 24.10 10.86 5.27
N ALA A 198 23.92 9.54 5.20
CA ALA A 198 23.87 8.79 3.94
C ALA A 198 22.60 9.11 3.11
N GLU A 199 21.47 9.35 3.77
CA GLU A 199 20.22 9.76 3.12
C GLU A 199 20.29 11.23 2.65
N GLN A 200 21.03 12.08 3.36
CA GLN A 200 21.26 13.49 2.99
C GLN A 200 22.16 13.62 1.74
N ASP A 201 23.24 12.84 1.66
CA ASP A 201 24.17 12.85 0.52
C ASP A 201 23.53 12.34 -0.78
N GLY A 202 22.61 11.37 -0.69
CA GLY A 202 21.84 10.86 -1.83
C GLY A 202 20.84 11.86 -2.40
N SER A 203 20.25 12.71 -1.54
CA SER A 203 19.34 13.78 -1.94
C SER A 203 20.10 14.94 -2.63
N ASN A 204 21.25 15.34 -2.06
CA ASN A 204 22.08 16.42 -2.61
C ASN A 204 22.75 16.08 -3.95
N ARG A 205 23.08 14.80 -4.22
CA ARG A 205 23.66 14.39 -5.52
C ARG A 205 22.65 14.26 -6.65
N ARG A 206 21.34 14.21 -6.35
CA ARG A 206 20.25 14.04 -7.33
C ARG A 206 19.49 15.34 -7.62
N ALA A 207 19.79 16.41 -6.89
CA ALA A 207 19.21 17.74 -7.07
C ALA A 207 20.06 18.66 -7.98
N ASN A 208 21.22 18.19 -8.48
CA ASN A 208 22.10 18.88 -9.42
C ASN A 208 22.15 18.20 -10.78
#